data_AF-A0A843KTH9-F1
#
_entry.id   AF-A0A843KTH9-F1
#
_cell.length_a   1.000
_cell.length_b   1.000
_cell.length_c   1.000
_cell.angle_alpha   90.00
_cell.angle_beta   90.00
_cell.angle_gamma   90.00
#
_symmetry.space_group_name_H-M   'P 1'
#
loop_
_entity.id
_entity.type
_entity.pdbx_description
1 polymer ?
#
loop_
_entity_poly.entity_id
_entity_poly.type
_entity_poly.pdbx_seq_one_letter_code
_entity_poly.pdbx_strand_id
1 'polypeptide(L)' 'MTSTEPEDFTDLTCTNLMIKLKILLKKLPSGDSLAFFATREQVDNTCSPFTGQGYQVSWDQEAENQYLVRIGK' A
#
# COMPACT_ATOMS: atom_id res chain seq x y z
N MET A 1 17.99 1.68 -10.36
CA MET A 1 16.66 1.35 -10.92
C MET A 1 16.27 0.00 -10.38
N THR A 2 15.69 -0.06 -9.19
CA THR A 2 15.13 -1.30 -8.64
C THR A 2 13.66 -1.34 -9.04
N SER A 3 13.37 -2.00 -10.15
CA SER A 3 12.02 -2.40 -10.50
C SER A 3 11.60 -3.50 -9.53
N THR A 4 11.22 -3.13 -8.31
CA THR A 4 10.53 -4.03 -7.40
C THR A 4 9.10 -4.12 -7.90
N GLU A 5 8.75 -5.27 -8.46
CA GLU A 5 7.37 -5.59 -8.82
C GLU A 5 6.45 -5.36 -7.60
N PRO A 6 5.23 -4.84 -7.80
CA PRO A 6 4.31 -4.61 -6.69
C PRO A 6 4.02 -5.93 -5.98
N GLU A 7 4.19 -5.96 -4.65
CA GLU A 7 3.80 -7.15 -3.87
C GLU A 7 2.28 -7.33 -3.90
N ASP A 8 1.79 -8.57 -3.95
CA ASP A 8 0.35 -8.83 -3.89
C ASP A 8 -0.12 -9.10 -2.45
N PHE A 9 -1.02 -8.27 -1.94
CA PHE A 9 -1.61 -8.39 -0.61
C PHE A 9 -3.11 -8.66 -0.63
N THR A 10 -3.74 -8.98 -1.76
CA THR A 10 -5.20 -9.17 -1.82
C THR A 10 -5.71 -10.26 -0.86
N ASP A 11 -4.88 -11.24 -0.53
CA ASP A 11 -5.21 -12.34 0.40
C ASP A 11 -5.07 -11.98 1.89
N LEU A 12 -4.53 -10.80 2.21
CA LEU A 12 -4.41 -10.35 3.61
C LEU A 12 -5.74 -9.79 4.13
N THR A 13 -6.03 -10.04 5.40
CA THR A 13 -7.06 -9.25 6.09
C THR A 13 -6.59 -7.80 6.25
N CYS A 14 -7.51 -6.84 6.38
CA CYS A 14 -7.18 -5.42 6.60
C CYS A 14 -6.22 -5.22 7.79
N THR A 15 -6.40 -5.99 8.88
CA THR A 15 -5.50 -5.97 10.04
C THR A 15 -4.09 -6.43 9.70
N ASN A 16 -3.96 -7.57 8.99
CA ASN A 16 -2.66 -8.12 8.61
C ASN A 16 -1.93 -7.19 7.62
N LEU A 17 -2.67 -6.62 6.67
CA LEU A 17 -2.17 -5.62 5.75
C LEU A 17 -1.64 -4.39 6.50
N MET A 18 -2.42 -3.83 7.43
CA MET A 18 -1.98 -2.68 8.24
C MET A 18 -0.70 -2.94 9.03
N ILE A 19 -0.58 -4.12 9.63
CA ILE A 19 0.63 -4.52 10.36
C ILE A 19 1.82 -4.61 9.39
N LYS A 20 1.64 -5.27 8.24
CA LYS A 20 2.69 -5.40 7.22
C LYS A 20 3.14 -4.05 6.69
N LEU A 21 2.20 -3.16 6.34
CA LEU A 21 2.49 -1.81 5.86
C LEU A 21 3.26 -0.98 6.89
N LYS A 22 2.89 -1.02 8.18
CA LYS A 22 3.66 -0.32 9.24
C LYS A 22 5.11 -0.79 9.31
N ILE A 23 5.37 -2.08 9.13
CA ILE A 23 6.73 -2.64 9.14
C ILE A 23 7.50 -2.19 7.90
N LEU A 24 6.90 -2.28 6.71
CA LEU A 24 7.53 -1.91 5.45
C LEU A 24 7.82 -0.41 5.38
N LEU A 25 6.84 0.44 5.69
CA LEU A 25 6.97 1.90 5.67
C LEU A 25 7.99 2.43 6.69
N LYS A 26 8.15 1.75 7.84
CA LYS A 26 9.20 2.10 8.82
C LYS A 26 10.62 1.83 8.28
N LYS A 27 10.76 0.85 7.38
CA LYS A 27 12.04 0.49 6.74
C LYS A 27 12.28 1.25 5.44
N LEU A 28 11.28 1.96 4.93
CA LEU A 28 11.35 2.68 3.67
C LEU A 28 12.25 3.92 3.82
N PRO A 29 13.30 4.07 2.98
CA PRO A 29 14.10 5.28 2.92
C PRO A 29 13.24 6.51 2.59
N SER A 30 13.68 7.70 3.02
CA SER A 30 12.97 8.94 2.70
C SER A 30 13.08 9.22 1.19
N GLY A 31 11.95 9.52 0.53
CA GLY A 31 11.88 9.71 -0.91
C GLY A 31 11.60 8.44 -1.73
N ASP A 32 11.57 7.26 -1.10
CA ASP A 32 11.14 6.03 -1.75
C ASP A 32 9.61 5.80 -1.61
N SER A 33 9.09 4.90 -2.43
CA SER A 33 7.68 4.50 -2.42
C SER A 33 7.53 2.98 -2.42
N LEU A 34 6.56 2.49 -1.64
CA LEU A 34 6.11 1.10 -1.65
C LEU A 34 4.94 0.96 -2.64
N ALA A 35 5.00 -0.01 -3.54
CA ALA A 35 3.89 -0.37 -4.43
C ALA A 35 3.38 -1.79 -4.10
N PHE A 36 2.06 -1.98 -4.07
CA PHE A 36 1.44 -3.28 -3.79
C PHE A 36 0.02 -3.37 -4.37
N PHE A 37 -0.47 -4.59 -4.59
CA PHE A 37 -1.86 -4.86 -4.95
C PHE A 37 -2.73 -5.05 -3.71
N ALA A 38 -3.94 -4.49 -3.75
CA ALA A 38 -4.94 -4.59 -2.71
C ALA A 38 -6.35 -4.68 -3.29
N THR A 39 -7.30 -5.20 -2.52
CA THR A 39 -8.73 -5.18 -2.84
C THR A 39 -9.34 -3.82 -2.56
N ARG A 40 -10.58 -3.59 -3.03
CA ARG A 40 -11.28 -2.33 -2.74
C ARG A 40 -11.46 -2.11 -1.24
N GLU A 41 -11.87 -3.14 -0.52
CA GLU A 41 -12.07 -3.09 0.92
C GLU A 41 -10.79 -2.70 1.66
N GLN A 42 -9.66 -3.28 1.24
CA GLN A 42 -8.36 -2.95 1.80
C GLN A 42 -7.99 -1.48 1.56
N VAL A 43 -8.16 -0.97 0.33
CA VAL A 43 -7.88 0.45 0.03
C VAL A 43 -8.66 1.38 0.95
N ASP A 44 -9.97 1.17 1.06
CA ASP A 44 -10.86 2.03 1.84
C ASP A 44 -10.51 2.00 3.35
N ASN A 45 -10.12 0.85 3.88
CA ASN A 45 -9.83 0.66 5.31
C ASN A 45 -8.37 0.92 5.71
N THR A 46 -7.40 0.73 4.81
CA THR A 46 -5.97 0.78 5.15
C THR A 46 -5.26 2.00 4.60
N CYS A 47 -5.69 2.60 3.49
CA CYS A 47 -4.98 3.74 2.87
C CYS A 47 -5.27 5.08 3.56
N SER A 48 -6.52 5.31 3.96
CA SER A 48 -6.95 6.56 4.64
C SER A 48 -6.12 6.89 5.90
N PRO A 49 -5.82 5.93 6.80
CA PRO A 49 -4.97 6.18 7.96
C PRO A 49 -3.54 6.64 7.65
N PHE A 50 -2.94 6.22 6.53
CA PHE A 50 -1.57 6.61 6.18
C PHE A 50 -1.49 8.03 5.61
N THR A 51 -2.53 8.46 4.89
CA THR A 51 -2.64 9.85 4.41
C THR A 51 -2.60 10.83 5.60
N GLY A 52 -3.32 10.54 6.69
CA GLY A 52 -3.30 11.35 7.92
C GLY A 52 -1.98 11.34 8.69
N GLN A 53 -1.06 10.42 8.37
CA GLN A 53 0.27 10.33 8.99
C GLN A 53 1.36 11.02 8.16
N GLY A 54 0.99 11.72 7.08
CA GLY A 54 1.92 12.45 6.22
C GLY A 54 2.52 11.63 5.09
N TYR A 55 2.04 10.41 4.84
CA TYR A 55 2.43 9.65 3.65
C TYR A 55 1.65 10.11 2.43
N GLN A 56 2.29 10.08 1.27
CA GLN A 56 1.62 10.28 -0.01
C GLN A 56 1.05 8.94 -0.49
N VAL A 57 -0.27 8.85 -0.58
CA VAL A 57 -0.98 7.64 -0.99
C VAL A 57 -1.71 7.87 -2.30
N SER A 58 -1.55 6.95 -3.25
CA SER A 58 -2.27 6.93 -4.52
C SER A 58 -2.63 5.49 -4.89
N TRP A 59 -3.68 5.31 -5.68
CA TRP A 59 -4.06 3.99 -6.16
C TRP A 59 -4.75 4.08 -7.52
N ASP A 60 -4.51 3.08 -8.36
CA ASP A 60 -5.15 2.90 -9.66
C ASP A 60 -5.88 1.55 -9.67
N GLN A 61 -7.04 1.48 -10.32
CA GLN A 61 -7.76 0.22 -10.47
C GLN A 61 -7.20 -0.56 -11.66
N GLU A 62 -6.75 -1.79 -11.42
CA GLU A 62 -6.17 -2.69 -12.44
C GLU A 62 -7.16 -3.79 -12.86
N ALA A 63 -8.04 -4.22 -11.94
CA ALA A 63 -9.11 -5.18 -12.20
C ALA A 63 -10.35 -4.93 -11.30
N GLU A 64 -11.40 -5.77 -11.43
CA GLU A 64 -12.68 -5.61 -10.72
C GLU A 64 -12.53 -5.47 -9.19
N ASN A 65 -11.60 -6.22 -8.59
CA ASN A 65 -11.29 -6.13 -7.17
C ASN A 65 -9.77 -6.11 -6.89
N GLN A 66 -9.01 -5.45 -7.76
CA GLN A 66 -7.57 -5.32 -7.62
C GLN A 66 -7.13 -3.89 -7.95
N TYR A 67 -6.39 -3.30 -7.03
CA TYR A 67 -5.92 -1.92 -7.08
C TYR A 67 -4.42 -1.90 -6.84
N LEU A 68 -3.68 -1.21 -7.71
CA LEU A 68 -2.27 -0.95 -7.52
C LEU A 68 -2.12 0.29 -6.64
N VAL A 69 -1.76 0.08 -5.38
CA VAL A 69 -1.55 1.12 -4.38
C VAL A 69 -0.08 1.52 -4.34
N ARG A 70 0.20 2.82 -4.21
CA ARG A 70 1.53 3.38 -4.00
C ARG A 70 1.52 4.27 -2.75
N ILE A 71 2.43 4.00 -1.82
CA ILE A 71 2.60 4.78 -0.59
C ILE A 71 4.05 5.28 -0.51
N GLY A 72 4.25 6.59 -0.57
CA GLY A 72 5.55 7.25 -0.47
C GLY A 72 5.72 8.07 0.80
N LYS A 73 6.98 8.27 1.22
CA LYS A 73 7.36 9.09 2.38
C LYS A 73 8.13 10.33 1.96
#